data_AF-A0A8H7SC41-F1
#
_entry.id   AF-A0A8H7SC41-F1
#
_cell.length_a   1.000
_cell.length_b   1.000
_cell.length_c   1.000
_cell.angle_alpha   90.00
_cell.angle_beta   90.00
_cell.angle_gamma   90.00
#
_symmetry.space_group_name_H-M   'P 1'
#
loop_
_entity.id
_entity.type
_entity.pdbx_description
1 polymer ?
#
loop_
_entity_poly.entity_id
_entity_poly.type
_entity_poly.pdbx_seq_one_letter_code
_entity_poly.pdbx_strand_id
1 'polypeptide(L)' 'MGRFTSDIGAAAPVYLAFVLEYLIAEILELTEKDSRDNKKTRITPRHLQLTIRNDEELSKLLNNVIIAQSGVLPNIHNT' A
#
# COMPACT_ATOMS: atom_id res chain seq x y z
N MET A 1 -10.66 17.83 -14.58
CA MET A 1 -9.38 17.29 -15.07
C MET A 1 -8.25 17.90 -14.26
N GLY A 2 -7.28 17.10 -13.80
CA GLY A 2 -6.17 17.52 -12.96
C GLY A 2 -5.34 18.65 -13.58
N ARG A 3 -5.58 19.89 -13.12
CA ARG A 3 -4.89 21.12 -13.51
C ARG A 3 -3.73 21.38 -12.56
N PHE A 4 -2.64 20.64 -12.73
CA PHE A 4 -1.45 20.80 -11.90
C PHE A 4 -0.53 21.93 -12.36
N THR A 5 -0.53 22.23 -13.67
CA THR A 5 0.30 23.25 -14.33
C THR A 5 -0.28 23.57 -15.71
N SER A 6 0.15 24.67 -16.34
CA SER A 6 -0.18 24.99 -17.74
C SER A 6 0.45 24.02 -18.73
N ASP A 7 1.66 23.54 -18.43
CA ASP A 7 2.47 22.71 -19.32
C ASP A 7 3.12 21.56 -18.56
N ILE A 8 3.06 20.35 -19.15
CA ILE A 8 3.65 19.13 -18.59
C ILE A 8 4.77 18.69 -19.52
N GLY A 9 6.00 18.55 -18.99
CA GLY A 9 7.14 18.06 -19.76
C GLY A 9 6.96 16.60 -20.20
N ALA A 10 7.50 16.23 -21.37
CA ALA A 10 7.29 14.90 -21.97
C ALA A 10 7.75 13.72 -21.09
N ALA A 11 8.77 13.93 -20.23
CA ALA A 11 9.27 12.90 -19.32
C ALA A 11 8.44 12.75 -18.03
N ALA A 12 7.65 13.75 -17.65
CA ALA A 12 6.87 13.73 -16.42
C ALA A 12 5.90 12.54 -16.30
N PRO A 13 5.10 12.17 -17.32
CA PRO A 13 4.22 11.00 -17.21
C PRO A 13 4.97 9.69 -17.11
N VAL A 14 6.14 9.57 -17.76
CA VAL A 14 6.98 8.36 -17.70
C VAL A 14 7.57 8.18 -16.30
N TYR A 15 8.11 9.25 -15.72
CA TYR A 15 8.65 9.21 -14.36
C TYR A 15 7.55 8.88 -13.33
N LEU A 16 6.38 9.51 -13.45
CA LEU A 16 5.26 9.22 -12.57
C LEU A 16 4.80 7.75 -12.69
N ALA A 17 4.68 7.23 -13.92
CA ALA A 17 4.32 5.83 -14.14
C ALA A 17 5.32 4.87 -13.49
N PHE A 18 6.62 5.13 -13.62
CA PHE A 18 7.66 4.33 -13.00
C PHE A 18 7.57 4.31 -11.47
N VAL A 19 7.38 5.48 -10.85
CA VAL A 19 7.24 5.56 -9.37
C VAL A 19 5.97 4.84 -8.90
N LEU A 20 4.86 4.98 -9.63
CA LEU A 20 3.62 4.27 -9.31
C LEU A 20 3.78 2.76 -9.47
N GLU A 21 4.44 2.30 -10.53
CA GLU A 21 4.72 0.89 -10.76
C GLU A 21 5.57 0.30 -9.63
N TYR A 22 6.65 0.98 -9.26
CA TYR A 22 7.52 0.58 -8.17
C TYR A 22 6.76 0.45 -6.84
N LEU A 23 5.99 1.48 -6.47
CA LEU A 23 5.22 1.47 -5.21
C LEU A 23 4.17 0.36 -5.18
N ILE A 24 3.48 0.12 -6.30
CA ILE A 24 2.47 -0.94 -6.39
C ILE A 24 3.12 -2.32 -6.31
N ALA A 25 4.26 -2.51 -6.98
CA ALA A 25 5.00 -3.78 -6.96
C ALA A 25 5.44 -4.14 -5.54
N GLU A 26 6.05 -3.20 -4.81
CA GLU A 26 6.51 -3.40 -3.43
C GLU A 26 5.34 -3.79 -2.50
N ILE A 27 4.24 -3.02 -2.54
CA ILE A 27 3.06 -3.30 -1.71
C ILE A 27 2.47 -4.68 -2.05
N LEU A 28 2.41 -5.04 -3.33
CA LEU A 28 1.86 -6.33 -3.76
C LEU A 28 2.77 -7.50 -3.35
N GLU A 29 4.09 -7.38 -3.46
CA GLU A 29 5.02 -8.42 -3.04
C GLU A 29 4.88 -8.75 -1.55
N LEU A 30 4.88 -7.71 -0.71
CA LEU A 30 4.71 -7.88 0.73
C LEU A 30 3.33 -8.40 1.10
N THR A 31 2.28 -7.98 0.39
CA THR A 31 0.89 -8.43 0.63
C THR A 31 0.66 -9.86 0.15
N GLU A 32 1.31 -10.24 -0.95
CA GLU A 32 1.27 -11.60 -1.45
C GLU A 32 1.91 -12.56 -0.44
N LYS A 33 3.07 -12.19 0.12
CA LYS A 33 3.71 -12.95 1.18
C LYS A 33 2.76 -13.19 2.36
N ASP A 34 2.13 -12.13 2.89
CA ASP A 34 1.13 -12.25 3.96
C ASP A 34 -0.08 -13.11 3.58
N SER A 35 -0.59 -12.97 2.36
CA SER A 35 -1.70 -13.80 1.87
C SER A 35 -1.34 -15.28 1.82
N ARG A 36 -0.13 -15.60 1.35
CA ARG A 36 0.40 -16.97 1.29
C ARG A 36 0.61 -17.55 2.69
N ASP A 37 1.16 -16.76 3.61
CA ASP A 37 1.33 -17.16 5.02
C ASP A 37 -0.01 -17.47 5.70
N ASN A 38 -1.06 -16.71 5.35
CA ASN A 38 -2.44 -16.94 5.78
C ASN A 38 -3.18 -18.04 4.98
N LYS A 39 -2.47 -18.80 4.13
CA LYS A 39 -2.99 -19.90 3.30
C LYS A 39 -4.14 -19.47 2.40
N LYS A 40 -4.12 -18.23 1.90
CA LYS A 40 -5.12 -17.67 0.98
C LYS A 40 -4.48 -17.43 -0.38
N THR A 41 -5.17 -17.85 -1.44
CA THR A 41 -4.76 -17.62 -2.84
C THR A 41 -5.16 -16.25 -3.37
N ARG A 42 -6.12 -15.57 -2.72
CA ARG A 42 -6.62 -14.27 -3.13
C ARG A 42 -6.26 -13.21 -2.08
N ILE A 43 -5.66 -12.13 -2.53
CA ILE A 43 -5.42 -10.93 -1.71
C ILE A 43 -6.76 -10.35 -1.26
N THR A 44 -6.86 -10.00 0.02
CA THR A 44 -8.04 -9.37 0.62
C THR A 44 -7.63 -8.03 1.26
N PRO A 45 -8.59 -7.12 1.54
CA PRO A 45 -8.28 -5.87 2.24
C PRO A 45 -7.56 -6.08 3.59
N ARG A 46 -7.81 -7.23 4.25
CA ARG A 46 -7.12 -7.60 5.49
C ARG A 46 -5.61 -7.78 5.30
N HIS A 47 -5.19 -8.46 4.24
CA HIS A 47 -3.75 -8.67 3.96
C HIS A 47 -3.07 -7.32 3.72
N LEU A 48 -3.68 -6.45 2.90
CA LEU A 48 -3.16 -5.09 2.65
C LEU A 48 -2.97 -4.29 3.93
N GLN A 49 -3.95 -4.31 4.84
CA GLN A 49 -3.85 -3.59 6.11
C GLN A 49 -2.77 -4.14 7.02
N LEU A 50 -2.64 -5.47 7.13
CA LEU A 50 -1.60 -6.07 7.96
C LEU A 50 -0.21 -5.73 7.42
N THR A 51 0.00 -5.91 6.12
CA THR A 51 1.26 -5.59 5.46
C THR A 51 1.63 -4.11 5.62
N ILE A 52 0.72 -3.20 5.28
CA ILE A 52 0.99 -1.75 5.35
C ILE A 52 1.28 -1.27 6.77
N ARG A 53 0.61 -1.85 7.77
CA ARG A 53 0.75 -1.41 9.17
C ARG A 53 1.91 -2.09 9.89
N ASN A 54 2.36 -3.26 9.43
CA ASN A 54 3.57 -3.94 9.92
C ASN A 54 4.86 -3.38 9.31
N ASP A 55 4.78 -2.78 8.13
CA ASP A 55 5.91 -2.10 7.50
C ASP A 55 6.03 -0.65 7.97
N GLU A 56 7.20 -0.24 8.45
CA GLU A 56 7.41 1.08 9.07
C GLU A 56 7.24 2.22 8.05
N GLU A 57 7.79 2.06 6.85
CA GLU A 57 7.79 3.09 5.82
C GLU A 57 6.39 3.27 5.23
N LEU A 58 5.71 2.17 4.90
CA LEU A 58 4.34 2.20 4.40
C LEU A 58 3.35 2.68 5.46
N SER A 59 3.54 2.30 6.73
CA SER A 59 2.68 2.77 7.82
C SER A 59 2.80 4.27 8.01
N LYS A 60 4.02 4.82 7.89
CA LYS A 60 4.28 6.27 7.93
C LYS A 60 3.69 6.98 6.70
N LEU A 61 3.91 6.44 5.50
CA LEU A 61 3.40 7.00 4.25
C LEU A 61 1.87 7.04 4.22
N LEU A 62 1.23 5.99 4.74
CA LEU A 62 -0.23 5.77 4.69
C LEU A 62 -0.89 5.91 6.08
N ASN A 63 -0.30 6.69 6.98
CA ASN A 63 -0.76 6.82 8.38
C ASN A 63 -2.24 7.24 8.47
N ASN A 64 -2.65 8.19 7.63
CA ASN A 64 -4.01 8.76 7.65
C ASN A 64 -4.97 8.12 6.64
N VAL A 65 -4.57 7.01 6.00
CA VAL A 65 -5.40 6.31 5.01
C VAL A 65 -6.22 5.22 5.69
N ILE A 66 -7.52 5.18 5.40
CA ILE A 66 -8.43 4.12 5.87
C ILE A 66 -8.61 3.11 4.74
N ILE A 67 -8.22 1.85 4.99
CA ILE A 67 -8.48 0.74 4.08
C ILE A 67 -9.83 0.14 4.48
N ALA A 68 -10.81 0.19 3.58
CA ALA A 68 -12.14 -0.32 3.86
C ALA A 68 -12.12 -1.85 4.08
N GLN A 69 -12.95 -2.34 5.00
CA GLN A 69 -13.16 -3.77 5.28
C GLN A 69 -11.92 -4.55 5.78
N SER A 70 -10.89 -3.86 6.30
CA SER A 70 -9.61 -4.49 6.61
C SER A 70 -9.34 -4.75 8.11
N GLY A 71 -10.12 -4.14 9.01
CA GLY A 71 -9.92 -4.24 10.46
C GLY A 71 -8.62 -3.58 10.96
N VAL A 72 -8.11 -3.99 12.12
CA VAL A 72 -6.92 -3.40 12.76
C VAL A 72 -5.88 -4.47 13.13
N LEU A 73 -4.64 -4.03 13.38
CA LEU A 73 -3.59 -4.92 13.86
C LEU A 73 -3.96 -5.48 15.24
N PRO A 74 -3.80 -6.79 15.48
CA PRO A 74 -4.00 -7.35 16.82
C PRO A 74 -2.94 -6.78 17.77
N ASN A 75 -3.36 -6.06 18.80
CA ASN A 75 -2.49 -5.55 19.85
C ASN A 75 -3.17 -5.70 21.22
N ILE A 76 -2.54 -6.42 22.14
CA ILE A 76 -3.03 -6.65 23.50
C ILE A 76 -1.99 -6.08 24.46
N HIS A 77 -2.38 -5.06 25.24
CA HIS A 77 -1.51 -4.47 26.25
C HIS A 77 -1.47 -5.39 27.48
N ASN A 78 -0.28 -5.75 27.94
CA ASN A 78 -0.13 -6.42 29.23
C ASN A 78 -0.31 -5.38 30.34
N THR A 79 -1.15 -5.72 31.32
CA THR A 79 -1.43 -4.88 32.49
C THR A 79 -0.38 -5.10 33.58
#